data_AF-A0A7K3ISG0-F1
#
_entry.id   AF-A0A7K3ISG0-F1
#
_cell.length_a   1.000
_cell.length_b   1.000
_cell.length_c   1.000
_cell.angle_alpha   90.00
_cell.angle_beta   90.00
_cell.angle_gamma   90.00
#
_symmetry.space_group_name_H-M   'P 1'
#
loop_
_entity.id
_entity.type
_entity.pdbx_description
1 polymer ?
#
loop_
_entity_poly.entity_id
_entity_poly.type
_entity_poly.pdbx_seq_one_letter_code
_entity_poly.pdbx_strand_id
1 'polypeptide(L)'
;MDNSILRNKAVPALLAFLRIVIGWHFLYEGLVKVLDPAWSARSFLEGSRWIFGDLFRLMASNDTVMQAVDIANGFGLTLVGLALIAGLFTRLASWAGITMLLLYYFAYPPFGGYSYGAGAEGNYLIVNKNFIELVCLLLLAFTRSGEFFGLDKLVYANYRKEDMDYERRFIPEPAGINKRRELLKGLAGLPFLAGFTGVFLRSLPEPGTDAISSATLPRVTYKRITDLKGELPKGKIGNLEFSRLIMGCNLISGYAHARDLIYANTLFKAYNTDQKILETFHLAEMAGINTCFITTPNFPIFNKYLKLYDGKMQTVCQADLKATDFYGDIDKAIDFGATTLYIQGGYADRYVRDGKISQVATAVEYIKKKGFLAGVGCHALEVVQLCEKEGVPNDYFVKTFHHDNYWSAHPVSQREPFSVDIKTSVDHNMIHDNIFDLFPDKTAQFMGGIKKPWIAFKVLAGGAIAPKNGFRFAFENGADFICVGMFDFQIVDDTNTVCEVLAQLKNRQRPWFS
;
A
#
# COMPACT_ATOMS: atom_id res chain seq x y z
N MET A 1 -8.56 29.35 41.44
CA MET A 1 -7.62 28.23 41.25
C MET A 1 -6.97 28.00 42.60
N ASP A 2 -7.12 26.80 43.17
CA ASP A 2 -6.61 26.50 44.52
C ASP A 2 -5.07 26.63 44.59
N ASN A 3 -4.56 27.27 45.64
CA ASN A 3 -3.14 27.67 45.76
C ASN A 3 -2.16 26.48 45.96
N SER A 4 -2.68 25.25 45.95
CA SER A 4 -1.92 24.01 46.16
C SER A 4 -1.00 23.66 44.99
N ILE A 5 -1.42 23.90 43.73
CA ILE A 5 -0.60 23.64 42.53
C ILE A 5 0.62 24.58 42.46
N LEU A 6 0.53 25.78 43.04
CA LEU A 6 1.60 26.78 43.07
C LEU A 6 2.65 26.53 44.16
N ARG A 7 2.41 25.60 45.10
CA ARG A 7 3.39 25.28 46.15
C ARG A 7 4.66 24.63 45.60
N ASN A 8 4.57 23.90 44.48
CA ASN A 8 5.74 23.34 43.80
C ASN A 8 6.13 24.21 42.59
N LYS A 9 7.23 24.96 42.74
CA LYS A 9 7.73 25.88 41.70
C LYS A 9 8.10 25.19 40.37
N ALA A 10 8.26 23.86 40.35
CA ALA A 10 8.57 23.10 39.14
C ALA A 10 7.35 22.90 38.22
N VAL A 11 6.14 22.79 38.79
CA VAL A 11 4.92 22.45 38.02
C VAL A 11 4.61 23.50 36.93
N PRO A 12 4.64 24.83 37.21
CA PRO A 12 4.42 25.83 36.17
C PRO A 12 5.45 25.80 35.05
N ALA A 13 6.70 25.46 35.35
CA ALA A 13 7.77 25.35 34.36
C ALA A 13 7.60 24.11 33.47
N LEU A 14 7.22 22.97 34.05
CA LEU A 14 6.93 21.74 33.30
C LEU A 14 5.72 21.90 32.39
N LEU A 15 4.66 22.58 32.85
CA LEU A 15 3.49 22.87 32.01
C LEU A 15 3.84 23.80 30.84
N ALA A 16 4.69 24.80 31.07
CA ALA A 16 5.18 25.68 30.01
C ALA A 16 6.05 24.92 29.00
N PHE A 17 6.93 24.04 29.48
CA PHE A 17 7.75 23.21 28.61
C PHE A 17 6.90 22.25 27.77
N LEU A 18 5.93 21.55 28.39
CA LEU A 18 4.98 20.68 27.68
C LEU A 18 4.23 21.45 26.59
N ARG A 19 3.74 22.66 26.90
CA ARG A 19 3.08 23.54 25.94
C ARG A 19 3.98 23.87 24.75
N ILE A 20 5.25 24.18 25.00
CA ILE A 20 6.23 24.49 23.95
C ILE A 20 6.53 23.27 23.09
N VAL A 21 6.70 22.08 23.67
CA VAL A 21 6.98 20.84 22.92
C VAL A 21 5.79 20.46 22.02
N ILE A 22 4.56 20.55 22.53
CA ILE A 22 3.35 20.32 21.72
C ILE A 22 3.24 21.38 20.63
N GLY A 23 3.47 22.66 20.97
CA GLY A 23 3.47 23.75 20.01
C GLY A 23 4.51 23.56 18.90
N TRP A 24 5.70 23.04 19.23
CA TRP A 24 6.74 22.69 18.26
C TRP A 24 6.24 21.64 17.27
N HIS A 25 5.64 20.57 17.76
CA HIS A 25 5.10 19.49 16.92
C HIS A 25 4.01 20.01 15.97
N PHE A 26 3.02 20.74 16.49
CA PHE A 26 1.97 21.36 15.67
C PHE A 26 2.53 22.34 14.63
N LEU A 27 3.50 23.17 15.02
CA LEU A 27 4.11 24.15 14.11
C LEU A 27 4.85 23.46 12.96
N TYR A 28 5.63 22.42 13.26
CA TYR A 28 6.33 21.63 12.25
C TYR A 28 5.33 20.96 11.29
N GLU A 29 4.34 20.25 11.83
CA GLU A 29 3.33 19.56 11.04
C GLU A 29 2.51 20.52 10.16
N GLY A 30 2.23 21.74 10.64
CA GLY A 30 1.54 22.75 9.84
C GLY A 30 2.41 23.32 8.72
N LEU A 31 3.66 23.71 9.02
CA LEU A 31 4.54 24.32 8.03
C LEU A 31 4.93 23.36 6.90
N VAL A 32 5.13 22.07 7.19
CA VAL A 32 5.38 21.07 6.14
C VAL A 32 4.22 21.01 5.14
N LYS A 33 2.98 21.20 5.61
CA LYS A 33 1.77 21.17 4.77
C LYS A 33 1.57 22.48 4.00
N VAL A 34 1.83 23.62 4.64
CA VAL A 34 1.70 24.95 4.01
C VAL A 34 2.76 25.18 2.93
N LEU A 35 3.96 24.62 3.09
CA LEU A 35 5.09 24.84 2.17
C LEU A 35 5.19 23.79 1.05
N ASP A 36 4.40 22.71 1.08
CA ASP A 36 4.33 21.72 -0.01
C ASP A 36 3.05 21.94 -0.84
N PRO A 37 3.14 22.54 -2.05
CA PRO A 37 1.97 22.78 -2.90
C PRO A 37 1.27 21.52 -3.37
N ALA A 38 1.91 20.35 -3.28
CA ALA A 38 1.33 19.06 -3.67
C ALA A 38 0.67 18.32 -2.49
N TRP A 39 0.81 18.82 -1.26
CA TRP A 39 0.24 18.16 -0.09
C TRP A 39 -1.28 18.28 -0.06
N SER A 40 -1.96 17.20 0.31
CA SER A 40 -3.41 17.18 0.53
C SER A 40 -3.81 16.11 1.56
N ALA A 41 -4.85 16.37 2.34
CA ALA A 41 -5.49 15.41 3.23
C ALA A 41 -6.40 14.42 2.49
N ARG A 42 -6.60 14.56 1.17
CA ARG A 42 -7.54 13.76 0.37
C ARG A 42 -7.40 12.25 0.61
N SER A 43 -6.20 11.69 0.44
CA SER A 43 -5.96 10.25 0.59
C SER A 43 -6.26 9.75 2.00
N PHE A 44 -5.93 10.55 3.02
CA PHE A 44 -6.27 10.27 4.41
C PHE A 44 -7.80 10.27 4.62
N LEU A 45 -8.54 11.18 4.01
CA LEU A 45 -10.00 11.21 4.16
C LEU A 45 -10.70 10.10 3.36
N GLU A 46 -10.21 9.78 2.17
CA GLU A 46 -10.75 8.70 1.31
C GLU A 46 -10.68 7.32 1.99
N GLY A 47 -9.63 7.09 2.77
CA GLY A 47 -9.43 5.84 3.48
C GLY A 47 -10.19 5.72 4.81
N SER A 48 -10.83 6.78 5.32
CA SER A 48 -11.55 6.71 6.60
C SER A 48 -12.82 5.86 6.49
N ARG A 49 -13.01 4.88 7.39
CA ARG A 49 -14.11 3.90 7.33
C ARG A 49 -14.99 3.82 8.60
N TRP A 50 -14.75 4.64 9.61
CA TRP A 50 -15.49 4.55 10.88
C TRP A 50 -16.82 5.32 10.86
N ILE A 51 -17.38 5.66 12.03
CA ILE A 51 -18.70 6.29 12.22
C ILE A 51 -18.89 7.56 11.37
N PHE A 52 -17.83 8.33 11.14
CA PHE A 52 -17.85 9.53 10.30
C PHE A 52 -17.19 9.32 8.92
N GLY A 53 -16.92 8.07 8.54
CA GLY A 53 -16.21 7.73 7.30
C GLY A 53 -16.92 8.23 6.05
N ASP A 54 -18.24 8.14 5.97
CA ASP A 54 -19.01 8.69 4.83
C ASP A 54 -18.86 10.21 4.70
N LEU A 55 -18.88 10.93 5.83
CA LEU A 55 -18.66 12.37 5.85
C LEU A 55 -17.24 12.72 5.38
N PHE A 56 -16.22 12.00 5.87
CA PHE A 56 -14.84 12.21 5.45
C PHE A 56 -14.63 11.95 3.96
N ARG A 57 -15.19 10.86 3.43
CA ARG A 57 -15.12 10.55 1.99
C ARG A 57 -15.91 11.53 1.13
N LEU A 58 -17.03 12.04 1.63
CA LEU A 58 -17.80 13.10 0.96
C LEU A 58 -17.02 14.41 0.88
N MET A 59 -16.26 14.76 1.93
CA MET A 59 -15.37 15.91 1.88
C MET A 59 -14.24 15.72 0.88
N ALA A 60 -13.70 14.51 0.77
CA ALA A 60 -12.63 14.19 -0.16
C ALA A 60 -13.07 14.25 -1.64
N SER A 61 -14.31 13.87 -1.93
CA SER A 61 -14.85 13.81 -3.29
C SER A 61 -15.17 15.17 -3.92
N ASN A 62 -15.21 16.25 -3.13
CA ASN A 62 -15.46 17.61 -3.62
C ASN A 62 -14.18 18.45 -3.59
N ASP A 63 -13.72 18.90 -4.76
CA ASP A 63 -12.47 19.67 -4.88
C ASP A 63 -12.45 20.99 -4.10
N THR A 64 -13.59 21.70 -4.04
CA THR A 64 -13.68 22.97 -3.30
C THR A 64 -13.61 22.73 -1.79
N VAL A 65 -14.32 21.70 -1.31
CA VAL A 65 -14.26 21.30 0.10
C VAL A 65 -12.86 20.82 0.46
N MET A 66 -12.22 20.06 -0.43
CA MET A 66 -10.87 19.56 -0.20
C MET A 66 -9.85 20.68 -0.05
N GLN A 67 -9.89 21.69 -0.94
CA GLN A 67 -9.03 22.88 -0.82
C GLN A 67 -9.23 23.61 0.51
N ALA A 68 -10.49 23.77 0.94
CA ALA A 68 -10.80 24.41 2.22
C ALA A 68 -10.25 23.60 3.41
N VAL A 69 -10.37 22.26 3.37
CA VAL A 69 -9.82 21.36 4.38
C VAL A 69 -8.29 21.42 4.41
N ASP A 70 -7.62 21.41 3.26
CA ASP A 70 -6.17 21.44 3.18
C ASP A 70 -5.60 22.74 3.76
N ILE A 71 -6.22 23.88 3.40
CA ILE A 71 -5.88 25.21 3.96
C ILE A 71 -6.14 25.23 5.47
N ALA A 72 -7.33 24.82 5.90
CA ALA A 72 -7.70 24.82 7.32
C ALA A 72 -6.77 23.92 8.14
N ASN A 73 -6.35 22.78 7.59
CA ASN A 73 -5.47 21.85 8.27
C ASN A 73 -4.04 22.38 8.38
N GLY A 74 -3.46 22.84 7.27
CA GLY A 74 -2.09 23.39 7.26
C GLY A 74 -1.97 24.63 8.15
N PHE A 75 -2.80 25.65 7.89
CA PHE A 75 -2.74 26.89 8.67
C PHE A 75 -3.25 26.71 10.10
N GLY A 76 -4.24 25.85 10.33
CA GLY A 76 -4.75 25.55 11.67
C GLY A 76 -3.64 25.00 12.57
N LEU A 77 -2.89 24.00 12.10
CA LEU A 77 -1.74 23.45 12.81
C LEU A 77 -0.66 24.51 13.06
N THR A 78 -0.30 25.29 12.03
CA THR A 78 0.71 26.35 12.14
C THR A 78 0.33 27.40 13.19
N LEU A 79 -0.91 27.91 13.15
CA LEU A 79 -1.37 28.94 14.06
C LEU A 79 -1.47 28.42 15.51
N VAL A 80 -1.96 27.19 15.70
CA VAL A 80 -1.98 26.53 17.02
C VAL A 80 -0.55 26.38 17.55
N GLY A 81 0.37 25.90 16.72
CA GLY A 81 1.78 25.74 17.09
C GLY A 81 2.43 27.05 17.52
N LEU A 82 2.29 28.11 16.73
CA LEU A 82 2.80 29.44 17.07
C LEU A 82 2.22 29.97 18.38
N ALA A 83 0.90 29.89 18.54
CA ALA A 83 0.20 30.34 19.73
C ALA A 83 0.65 29.59 20.99
N LEU A 84 0.82 28.27 20.91
CA LEU A 84 1.31 27.44 22.01
C LEU A 84 2.77 27.73 22.34
N ILE A 85 3.68 27.88 21.38
CA ILE A 85 5.09 28.19 21.71
C ILE A 85 5.19 29.58 22.33
N ALA A 86 4.59 30.60 21.70
CA ALA A 86 4.57 31.98 22.20
C ALA A 86 3.86 32.10 23.56
N GLY A 87 2.95 31.17 23.86
CA GLY A 87 2.11 31.25 25.04
C GLY A 87 1.05 32.34 24.94
N LEU A 88 0.52 32.56 23.74
CA LEU A 88 -0.49 33.57 23.41
C LEU A 88 -1.82 32.87 23.06
N PHE A 89 -2.92 33.31 23.68
CA PHE A 89 -4.24 32.70 23.59
C PHE A 89 -4.23 31.18 23.83
N THR A 90 -3.46 30.75 24.83
CA THR A 90 -3.13 29.32 25.02
C THR A 90 -4.36 28.44 25.19
N ARG A 91 -5.40 28.93 25.86
CA ARG A 91 -6.65 28.17 26.02
C ARG A 91 -7.37 27.95 24.70
N LEU A 92 -7.44 28.98 23.86
CA LEU A 92 -8.05 28.90 22.53
C LEU A 92 -7.23 27.96 21.64
N ALA A 93 -5.90 28.12 21.64
CA ALA A 93 -4.99 27.26 20.90
C ALA A 93 -5.09 25.78 21.34
N SER A 94 -5.20 25.52 22.65
CA SER A 94 -5.39 24.16 23.16
C SER A 94 -6.72 23.55 22.70
N TRP A 95 -7.83 24.28 22.76
CA TRP A 95 -9.12 23.77 22.28
C TRP A 95 -9.16 23.56 20.76
N ALA A 96 -8.53 24.45 19.99
CA ALA A 96 -8.37 24.26 18.56
C ALA A 96 -7.55 22.99 18.25
N GLY A 97 -6.40 22.80 18.92
CA GLY A 97 -5.57 21.60 18.77
C GLY A 97 -6.29 20.32 19.18
N ILE A 98 -7.05 20.33 20.29
CA ILE A 98 -7.91 19.21 20.71
C ILE A 98 -8.91 18.85 19.61
N THR A 99 -9.56 19.84 19.03
CA THR A 99 -10.56 19.64 17.97
C THR A 99 -9.93 18.96 16.75
N MET A 100 -8.75 19.41 16.32
CA MET A 100 -8.03 18.80 15.20
C MET A 100 -7.61 17.35 15.50
N LEU A 101 -7.05 17.09 16.68
CA LEU A 101 -6.64 15.73 17.08
C LEU A 101 -7.83 14.79 17.21
N LEU A 102 -8.99 15.28 17.67
CA LEU A 102 -10.24 14.51 17.67
C LEU A 102 -10.63 14.13 16.24
N LEU A 103 -10.59 15.06 15.29
CA LEU A 103 -10.91 14.77 13.90
C LEU A 103 -10.00 13.68 13.33
N TYR A 104 -8.69 13.72 13.60
CA TYR A 104 -7.76 12.68 13.17
C TYR A 104 -8.05 11.33 13.84
N TYR A 105 -8.33 11.34 15.13
CA TYR A 105 -8.64 10.14 15.89
C TYR A 105 -9.95 9.49 15.44
N PHE A 106 -10.97 10.31 15.11
CA PHE A 106 -12.24 9.83 14.56
C PHE A 106 -12.12 9.37 13.11
N ALA A 107 -11.21 9.94 12.32
CA ALA A 107 -10.94 9.48 10.96
C ALA A 107 -10.33 8.06 10.96
N TYR A 108 -9.41 7.78 11.90
CA TYR A 108 -8.74 6.48 12.04
C TYR A 108 -8.56 6.09 13.51
N PRO A 109 -9.60 5.54 14.16
CA PRO A 109 -9.47 5.09 15.53
C PRO A 109 -8.57 3.84 15.58
N PRO A 110 -7.74 3.68 16.62
CA PRO A 110 -6.79 2.57 16.73
C PRO A 110 -7.41 1.20 17.06
N PHE A 111 -8.74 1.10 17.11
CA PHE A 111 -9.47 -0.13 17.44
C PHE A 111 -10.41 -0.56 16.31
N GLY A 112 -10.89 -1.80 16.38
CA GLY A 112 -11.95 -2.29 15.48
C GLY A 112 -11.53 -2.47 14.01
N GLY A 113 -10.23 -2.44 13.70
CA GLY A 113 -9.72 -2.56 12.34
C GLY A 113 -9.89 -1.30 11.47
N TYR A 114 -10.31 -0.18 12.06
CA TYR A 114 -10.56 1.07 11.33
C TYR A 114 -9.32 1.97 11.18
N SER A 115 -8.16 1.59 11.75
CA SER A 115 -6.88 2.27 11.54
C SER A 115 -6.23 1.95 10.20
N TYR A 116 -6.85 1.06 9.43
CA TYR A 116 -6.37 0.57 8.15
C TYR A 116 -6.35 1.69 7.10
N GLY A 117 -5.21 1.91 6.42
CA GLY A 117 -5.03 2.95 5.40
C GLY A 117 -4.39 4.25 5.90
N ALA A 118 -4.26 4.42 7.23
CA ALA A 118 -3.34 5.40 7.82
C ALA A 118 -1.99 4.72 8.07
N GLY A 119 -0.88 5.42 7.81
CA GLY A 119 0.45 4.92 8.16
C GLY A 119 0.52 4.67 9.67
N ALA A 120 0.56 3.40 10.08
CA ALA A 120 0.62 3.03 11.50
C ALA A 120 2.09 2.86 11.91
N GLU A 121 2.57 3.74 12.79
CA GLU A 121 3.91 3.68 13.37
C GLU A 121 4.04 2.60 14.48
N GLY A 122 2.93 1.99 14.92
CA GLY A 122 2.91 0.98 15.97
C GLY A 122 1.55 0.30 16.17
N ASN A 123 1.51 -0.68 17.08
CA ASN A 123 0.31 -1.43 17.44
C ASN A 123 -0.38 -0.78 18.64
N TYR A 124 -1.55 -0.19 18.43
CA TYR A 124 -2.34 0.48 19.47
C TYR A 124 -3.61 -0.31 19.77
N LEU A 125 -4.03 -0.34 21.04
CA LEU A 125 -5.32 -0.91 21.43
C LEU A 125 -6.44 0.14 21.32
N ILE A 126 -6.31 1.23 22.10
CA ILE A 126 -7.23 2.39 22.09
C ILE A 126 -6.43 3.70 22.17
N VAL A 127 -5.29 3.71 22.85
CA VAL A 127 -4.50 4.93 23.05
C VAL A 127 -3.38 5.01 22.00
N ASN A 128 -3.51 5.95 21.06
CA ASN A 128 -2.45 6.30 20.10
C ASN A 128 -1.83 7.67 20.43
N LYS A 129 -0.82 8.10 19.67
CA LYS A 129 -0.11 9.37 19.91
C LYS A 129 -1.04 10.59 19.90
N ASN A 130 -2.01 10.63 18.97
CA ASN A 130 -2.98 11.71 18.86
C ASN A 130 -3.82 11.81 20.15
N PHE A 131 -4.23 10.67 20.71
CA PHE A 131 -4.99 10.66 21.97
C PHE A 131 -4.15 11.12 23.16
N ILE A 132 -2.88 10.70 23.26
CA ILE A 132 -1.97 11.15 24.32
C ILE A 132 -1.78 12.67 24.26
N GLU A 133 -1.46 13.19 23.07
CA GLU A 133 -1.24 14.63 22.87
C GLU A 133 -2.51 15.46 23.14
N LEU A 134 -3.69 14.93 22.77
CA LEU A 134 -4.98 15.50 23.09
C LEU A 134 -5.19 15.62 24.61
N VAL A 135 -4.90 14.56 25.37
CA VAL A 135 -5.00 14.60 26.85
C VAL A 135 -4.03 15.63 27.44
N CYS A 136 -2.83 15.75 26.88
CA CYS A 136 -1.89 16.80 27.28
C CYS A 136 -2.43 18.21 26.98
N LEU A 137 -3.06 18.43 25.82
CA LEU A 137 -3.71 19.71 25.50
C LEU A 137 -4.91 20.00 26.42
N LEU A 138 -5.69 18.99 26.82
CA LEU A 138 -6.76 19.16 27.81
C LEU A 138 -6.18 19.69 29.12
N LEU A 139 -5.08 19.10 29.61
CA LEU A 139 -4.39 19.60 30.80
C LEU A 139 -3.99 21.08 30.63
N LEU A 140 -3.46 21.48 29.47
CA LEU A 140 -3.07 22.86 29.21
C LEU A 140 -4.27 23.83 29.12
N ALA A 141 -5.38 23.39 28.54
CA ALA A 141 -6.61 24.17 28.40
C ALA A 141 -7.22 24.56 29.76
N PHE A 142 -7.08 23.70 30.77
CA PHE A 142 -7.59 23.93 32.13
C PHE A 142 -6.57 24.56 33.08
N THR A 143 -5.26 24.35 32.86
CA THR A 143 -4.20 24.90 33.75
C THR A 143 -3.77 26.32 33.43
N ARG A 144 -4.21 26.89 32.30
CA ARG A 144 -3.85 28.25 31.86
C ARG A 144 -2.34 28.49 31.83
N SER A 145 -1.60 27.54 31.26
CA SER A 145 -0.13 27.56 31.24
C SER A 145 0.50 28.82 30.64
N GLY A 146 -0.23 29.53 29.76
CA GLY A 146 0.09 30.87 29.24
C GLY A 146 0.35 31.93 30.32
N GLU A 147 -0.34 31.87 31.44
CA GLU A 147 -0.21 32.86 32.53
C GLU A 147 1.07 32.67 33.36
N PHE A 148 1.73 31.50 33.27
CA PHE A 148 2.97 31.23 34.00
C PHE A 148 4.19 31.76 33.26
N PHE A 149 4.38 31.27 32.03
CA PHE A 149 5.51 31.55 31.15
C PHE A 149 5.04 31.69 29.69
N GLY A 150 4.45 32.84 29.34
CA GLY A 150 3.91 33.10 28.00
C GLY A 150 3.31 34.50 27.86
N LEU A 151 3.03 34.91 26.64
CA LEU A 151 2.47 36.25 26.34
C LEU A 151 1.09 36.49 26.96
N ASP A 152 0.29 35.45 27.20
CA ASP A 152 -0.98 35.51 27.94
C ASP A 152 -0.82 36.22 29.28
N LYS A 153 0.33 36.05 29.92
CA LYS A 153 0.66 36.76 31.15
C LYS A 153 0.63 38.27 31.00
N LEU A 154 1.10 38.80 29.87
CA LEU A 154 1.12 40.23 29.58
C LEU A 154 -0.27 40.72 29.17
N VAL A 155 -1.01 39.91 28.41
CA VAL A 155 -2.36 40.21 27.94
C VAL A 155 -3.36 40.26 29.11
N TYR A 156 -3.34 39.26 29.98
CA TYR A 156 -4.26 39.13 31.11
C TYR A 156 -3.79 39.83 32.39
N ALA A 157 -2.60 40.47 32.38
CA ALA A 157 -2.10 41.26 33.51
C ALA A 157 -3.02 42.44 33.87
N ASN A 158 -3.68 43.05 32.88
CA ASN A 158 -4.56 44.20 33.08
C ASN A 158 -5.97 43.80 33.56
N TYR A 159 -6.52 42.70 33.03
CA TYR A 159 -7.83 42.17 33.42
C TYR A 159 -7.87 41.78 34.91
N ARG A 160 -6.75 41.28 35.43
CA ARG A 160 -6.63 40.84 36.82
C ARG A 160 -6.34 41.97 37.81
N LYS A 161 -5.95 43.16 37.33
CA LYS A 161 -5.85 44.36 38.17
C LYS A 161 -7.24 44.86 38.60
N GLU A 162 -8.23 44.82 37.70
CA GLU A 162 -9.60 45.28 38.00
C GLU A 162 -10.30 44.40 39.05
N ASP A 163 -10.15 43.07 38.99
CA ASP A 163 -10.69 42.16 40.03
C ASP A 163 -9.93 42.27 41.37
N MET A 164 -8.61 42.50 41.33
CA MET A 164 -7.78 42.64 42.54
C MET A 164 -7.94 44.01 43.22
N ASP A 165 -8.30 45.07 42.49
CA ASP A 165 -8.58 46.39 43.08
C ASP A 165 -9.88 46.40 43.90
N TYR A 166 -10.77 45.43 43.70
CA TYR A 166 -11.93 45.19 44.57
C TYR A 166 -11.54 44.55 45.92
N GLU A 167 -10.65 43.55 45.92
CA GLU A 167 -10.16 42.87 47.14
C GLU A 167 -9.05 43.64 47.89
N ARG A 168 -8.28 44.50 47.22
CA ARG A 168 -7.18 45.29 47.81
C ARG A 168 -7.61 46.34 48.83
N ARG A 169 -8.91 46.60 49.01
CA ARG A 169 -9.39 47.54 50.03
C ARG A 169 -9.09 47.13 51.48
N PHE A 170 -8.60 45.91 51.74
CA PHE A 170 -8.43 45.39 53.10
C PHE A 170 -7.08 44.71 53.45
N ILE A 171 -6.04 44.73 52.60
CA ILE A 171 -4.74 44.10 52.92
C ILE A 171 -3.55 44.95 52.44
N PRO A 172 -2.49 45.19 53.25
CA PRO A 172 -1.32 45.97 52.83
C PRO A 172 -0.52 45.27 51.72
N GLU A 173 0.06 46.06 50.81
CA GLU A 173 0.77 45.56 49.62
C GLU A 173 1.98 44.66 49.97
N PRO A 174 2.09 43.44 49.40
CA PRO A 174 3.34 42.71 49.39
C PRO A 174 4.35 43.32 48.40
N ALA A 175 5.62 43.18 48.74
CA ALA A 175 6.81 43.72 48.07
C ALA A 175 6.75 43.74 46.52
N GLY A 176 7.22 44.86 45.97
CA GLY A 176 7.13 45.27 44.57
C GLY A 176 7.40 44.17 43.54
N ILE A 177 6.45 44.00 42.62
CA ILE A 177 6.56 43.14 41.45
C ILE A 177 7.74 43.61 40.59
N ASN A 178 8.78 42.78 40.44
CA ASN A 178 9.88 43.07 39.53
C ASN A 178 9.41 42.95 38.08
N LYS A 179 9.06 44.10 37.47
CA LYS A 179 8.54 44.21 36.10
C LYS A 179 9.42 43.51 35.06
N ARG A 180 10.75 43.56 35.22
CA ARG A 180 11.69 42.88 34.31
C ARG A 180 11.55 41.36 34.37
N ARG A 181 11.42 40.80 35.58
CA ARG A 181 11.24 39.35 35.77
C ARG A 181 9.93 38.86 35.17
N GLU A 182 8.85 39.62 35.31
CA GLU A 182 7.55 39.26 34.76
C GLU A 182 7.54 39.36 33.22
N LEU A 183 8.23 40.35 32.65
CA LEU A 183 8.46 40.45 31.22
C LEU A 183 9.26 39.24 30.69
N LEU A 184 10.36 38.87 31.35
CA LEU A 184 11.16 37.70 30.95
C LEU A 184 10.35 36.40 30.96
N LYS A 185 9.47 36.21 31.94
CA LYS A 185 8.55 35.07 31.96
C LYS A 185 7.56 35.11 30.79
N GLY A 186 7.05 36.29 30.45
CA GLY A 186 6.15 36.46 29.31
C GLY A 186 6.80 36.13 27.96
N LEU A 187 8.09 36.40 27.83
CA LEU A 187 8.88 36.18 26.60
C LEU A 187 9.55 34.80 26.52
N ALA A 188 9.26 33.89 27.46
CA ALA A 188 9.94 32.59 27.56
C ALA A 188 9.82 31.69 26.32
N GLY A 189 8.82 31.92 25.46
CA GLY A 189 8.64 31.19 24.20
C GLY A 189 9.55 31.64 23.05
N LEU A 190 10.08 32.88 23.08
CA LEU A 190 10.84 33.44 21.96
C LEU A 190 12.12 32.66 21.61
N PRO A 191 12.95 32.23 22.58
CA PRO A 191 14.14 31.43 22.26
C PRO A 191 13.79 30.12 21.56
N PHE A 192 12.64 29.51 21.89
CA PHE A 192 12.18 28.28 21.24
C PHE A 192 11.65 28.53 19.83
N LEU A 193 10.97 29.65 19.56
CA LEU A 193 10.61 30.05 18.19
C LEU A 193 11.85 30.32 17.33
N ALA A 194 12.86 31.00 17.88
CA ALA A 194 14.13 31.23 17.19
C ALA A 194 14.86 29.91 16.90
N GLY A 195 14.94 29.02 17.90
CA GLY A 195 15.49 27.67 17.75
C GLY A 195 14.74 26.84 16.72
N PHE A 196 13.41 26.86 16.75
CA PHE A 196 12.55 26.22 15.76
C PHE A 196 12.87 26.71 14.36
N THR A 197 12.89 28.03 14.15
CA THR A 197 13.15 28.64 12.85
C THR A 197 14.52 28.22 12.31
N GLY A 198 15.56 28.25 13.17
CA GLY A 198 16.91 27.84 12.78
C GLY A 198 17.02 26.36 12.39
N VAL A 199 16.36 25.46 13.12
CA VAL A 199 16.33 24.03 12.81
C VAL A 199 15.49 23.77 11.55
N PHE A 200 14.32 24.40 11.44
CA PHE A 200 13.39 24.24 10.34
C PHE A 200 13.98 24.70 9.01
N LEU A 201 14.59 25.88 8.95
CA LEU A 201 15.23 26.38 7.74
C LEU A 201 16.37 25.48 7.25
N ARG A 202 17.11 24.84 8.17
CA ARG A 202 18.13 23.83 7.83
C ARG A 202 17.55 22.51 7.36
N SER A 203 16.29 22.22 7.70
CA SER A 203 15.58 21.02 7.26
C SER A 203 14.88 21.19 5.91
N LEU A 204 14.72 22.43 5.43
CA LEU A 204 14.16 22.68 4.11
C LEU A 204 15.17 22.25 3.03
N PRO A 205 14.71 21.57 1.96
CA PRO A 205 15.58 21.17 0.86
C PRO A 205 16.13 22.42 0.14
N GLU A 206 17.42 22.39 -0.25
CA GLU A 206 18.03 23.47 -1.01
C GLU A 206 17.35 23.63 -2.39
N PRO A 207 16.98 24.85 -2.81
CA PRO A 207 16.37 25.07 -4.10
C PRO A 207 17.42 24.93 -5.22
N GLY A 208 17.36 23.86 -6.02
CA GLY A 208 18.15 23.74 -7.25
C GLY A 208 18.66 22.35 -7.62
N THR A 209 18.53 21.36 -6.75
CA THR A 209 18.79 19.95 -7.07
C THR A 209 17.65 19.13 -6.52
N ASP A 210 17.07 18.26 -7.34
CA ASP A 210 15.98 17.32 -7.06
C ASP A 210 15.61 17.24 -5.57
N ALA A 211 14.43 17.77 -5.23
CA ALA A 211 13.97 17.91 -3.85
C ALA A 211 13.83 16.53 -3.16
N ILE A 212 14.95 16.03 -2.64
CA ILE A 212 15.08 14.91 -1.73
C ILE A 212 14.66 15.45 -0.35
N SER A 213 13.37 15.42 -0.07
CA SER A 213 12.87 15.50 1.30
C SER A 213 12.78 14.07 1.84
N SER A 214 13.75 13.74 2.69
CA SER A 214 14.04 12.48 3.40
C SER A 214 15.36 11.88 2.93
N ALA A 215 16.31 11.74 3.87
CA ALA A 215 17.53 10.96 3.68
C ALA A 215 17.28 9.44 3.55
N THR A 216 16.06 9.02 3.25
CA THR A 216 15.71 7.64 2.95
C THR A 216 14.60 7.61 1.90
N LEU A 217 14.97 7.13 0.70
CA LEU A 217 14.17 6.75 -0.48
C LEU A 217 13.90 7.86 -1.53
N PRO A 218 14.31 7.67 -2.80
CA PRO A 218 13.79 8.43 -3.93
C PRO A 218 12.26 8.31 -3.95
N ARG A 219 11.53 9.42 -4.12
CA ARG A 219 10.07 9.40 -4.24
C ARG A 219 9.67 8.56 -5.45
N VAL A 220 9.20 7.32 -5.21
CA VAL A 220 8.41 6.59 -6.20
C VAL A 220 7.15 7.42 -6.42
N THR A 221 6.96 7.94 -7.63
CA THR A 221 5.74 8.69 -7.96
C THR A 221 4.62 7.68 -8.19
N TYR A 222 3.71 7.56 -7.22
CA TYR A 222 2.58 6.65 -7.31
C TYR A 222 1.50 7.26 -8.22
N LYS A 223 1.10 6.53 -9.26
CA LYS A 223 -0.10 6.89 -10.03
C LYS A 223 -1.36 6.49 -9.26
N ARG A 224 -2.39 7.31 -9.38
CA ARG A 224 -3.69 7.15 -8.74
C ARG A 224 -4.66 6.50 -9.71
N ILE A 225 -5.79 6.00 -9.18
CA ILE A 225 -6.88 5.46 -10.00
C ILE A 225 -7.39 6.48 -11.04
N THR A 226 -7.35 7.77 -10.73
CA THR A 226 -7.70 8.86 -11.66
C THR A 226 -6.76 8.97 -12.86
N ASP A 227 -5.59 8.35 -12.81
CA ASP A 227 -4.59 8.36 -13.88
C ASP A 227 -4.76 7.16 -14.83
N LEU A 228 -5.83 6.38 -14.68
CA LEU A 228 -6.24 5.36 -15.65
C LEU A 228 -6.66 6.00 -16.97
N LYS A 229 -6.16 5.44 -18.07
CA LYS A 229 -6.36 5.95 -19.44
C LYS A 229 -7.46 5.22 -20.20
N GLY A 230 -8.03 4.16 -19.63
CA GLY A 230 -9.10 3.38 -20.26
C GLY A 230 -9.57 2.22 -19.38
N GLU A 231 -10.68 1.61 -19.78
CA GLU A 231 -11.22 0.41 -19.14
C GLU A 231 -10.48 -0.84 -19.62
N LEU A 232 -10.10 -1.70 -18.68
CA LEU A 232 -9.34 -2.91 -18.96
C LEU A 232 -10.21 -3.91 -19.75
N PRO A 233 -9.81 -4.31 -20.97
CA PRO A 233 -10.59 -5.26 -21.76
C PRO A 233 -10.71 -6.62 -21.06
N LYS A 234 -11.77 -7.36 -21.42
CA LYS A 234 -12.10 -8.67 -20.82
C LYS A 234 -12.21 -9.77 -21.89
N GLY A 235 -12.25 -11.01 -21.44
CA GLY A 235 -12.51 -12.21 -22.22
C GLY A 235 -13.10 -13.29 -21.31
N LYS A 236 -13.54 -14.42 -21.85
CA LYS A 236 -14.12 -15.50 -21.05
C LYS A 236 -13.24 -16.74 -21.00
N ILE A 237 -13.41 -17.52 -19.94
CA ILE A 237 -12.99 -18.91 -19.90
C ILE A 237 -14.22 -19.68 -19.43
N GLY A 238 -14.81 -20.47 -20.31
CA GLY A 238 -16.13 -21.05 -20.08
C GLY A 238 -17.18 -19.97 -19.80
N ASN A 239 -17.79 -20.01 -18.63
CA ASN A 239 -18.79 -19.04 -18.17
C ASN A 239 -18.20 -17.86 -17.36
N LEU A 240 -16.90 -17.86 -17.07
CA LEU A 240 -16.24 -16.84 -16.25
C LEU A 240 -15.70 -15.72 -17.13
N GLU A 241 -15.92 -14.45 -16.77
CA GLU A 241 -15.37 -13.29 -17.47
C GLU A 241 -14.16 -12.73 -16.72
N PHE A 242 -12.98 -12.76 -17.35
CA PHE A 242 -11.72 -12.29 -16.79
C PHE A 242 -11.23 -11.03 -17.49
N SER A 243 -10.61 -10.14 -16.74
CA SER A 243 -9.79 -9.05 -17.28
C SER A 243 -8.57 -9.61 -18.01
N ARG A 244 -8.18 -9.00 -19.13
CA ARG A 244 -7.01 -9.42 -19.94
C ARG A 244 -5.69 -9.36 -19.17
N LEU A 245 -5.64 -8.52 -18.13
CA LEU A 245 -4.61 -8.52 -17.09
C LEU A 245 -5.15 -9.21 -15.84
N ILE A 246 -4.46 -10.25 -15.39
CA ILE A 246 -4.76 -11.01 -14.18
C ILE A 246 -3.66 -10.74 -13.16
N MET A 247 -4.05 -10.47 -11.90
CA MET A 247 -3.08 -10.23 -10.82
C MET A 247 -2.38 -11.53 -10.41
N GLY A 248 -1.05 -11.52 -10.40
CA GLY A 248 -0.22 -12.66 -9.99
C GLY A 248 -0.01 -12.76 -8.48
N CYS A 249 0.18 -13.97 -7.96
CA CYS A 249 0.20 -14.23 -6.52
C CYS A 249 1.59 -14.28 -5.86
N ASN A 250 2.67 -14.27 -6.65
CA ASN A 250 4.02 -14.52 -6.13
C ASN A 250 4.49 -13.45 -5.13
N LEU A 251 4.07 -12.20 -5.31
CA LEU A 251 4.38 -11.11 -4.37
C LEU A 251 3.71 -11.30 -3.02
N ILE A 252 2.47 -11.79 -3.03
CA ILE A 252 1.68 -12.12 -1.83
C ILE A 252 2.33 -13.30 -1.10
N SER A 253 2.76 -14.32 -1.84
CA SER A 253 3.44 -15.50 -1.28
C SER A 253 4.90 -15.23 -0.84
N GLY A 254 5.47 -14.07 -1.19
CA GLY A 254 6.84 -13.72 -0.85
C GLY A 254 7.93 -14.42 -1.67
N TYR A 255 7.62 -14.82 -2.92
CA TYR A 255 8.57 -15.45 -3.85
C TYR A 255 8.94 -14.49 -4.98
N ALA A 256 10.11 -13.86 -4.90
CA ALA A 256 10.56 -12.84 -5.85
C ALA A 256 11.12 -13.41 -7.16
N HIS A 257 11.57 -14.66 -7.16
CA HIS A 257 12.30 -15.26 -8.29
C HIS A 257 13.47 -14.39 -8.78
N ALA A 258 14.28 -13.92 -7.83
CA ALA A 258 15.27 -12.88 -8.08
C ALA A 258 16.67 -13.45 -8.34
N ARG A 259 16.77 -14.70 -8.82
CA ARG A 259 18.04 -15.36 -9.16
C ARG A 259 18.99 -15.41 -7.95
N ASP A 260 20.11 -14.71 -8.04
CA ASP A 260 21.19 -14.58 -7.04
C ASP A 260 20.97 -13.45 -6.02
N LEU A 261 19.87 -12.68 -6.13
CA LEU A 261 19.54 -11.61 -5.19
C LEU A 261 18.92 -12.16 -3.90
N ILE A 262 19.79 -12.56 -2.97
CA ILE A 262 19.43 -13.26 -1.72
C ILE A 262 18.44 -12.50 -0.81
N TYR A 263 18.34 -11.17 -0.93
CA TYR A 263 17.46 -10.36 -0.08
C TYR A 263 16.06 -10.12 -0.68
N ALA A 264 15.84 -10.42 -1.95
CA ALA A 264 14.61 -10.03 -2.63
C ALA A 264 13.36 -10.71 -2.03
N ASN A 265 13.44 -12.00 -1.69
CA ASN A 265 12.34 -12.70 -1.03
C ASN A 265 12.04 -12.10 0.37
N THR A 266 13.07 -11.75 1.13
CA THR A 266 12.92 -11.08 2.43
C THR A 266 12.30 -9.70 2.27
N LEU A 267 12.73 -8.94 1.26
CA LEU A 267 12.16 -7.64 0.93
C LEU A 267 10.68 -7.76 0.54
N PHE A 268 10.32 -8.74 -0.28
CA PHE A 268 8.92 -8.98 -0.67
C PHE A 268 8.06 -9.24 0.56
N LYS A 269 8.53 -10.08 1.48
CA LYS A 269 7.81 -10.40 2.73
C LYS A 269 7.73 -9.21 3.69
N ALA A 270 8.78 -8.39 3.76
CA ALA A 270 8.79 -7.18 4.58
C ALA A 270 7.85 -6.09 4.02
N TYR A 271 7.77 -5.97 2.69
CA TYR A 271 6.92 -5.01 2.01
C TYR A 271 5.44 -5.41 2.04
N ASN A 272 5.14 -6.67 1.66
CA ASN A 272 3.79 -7.19 1.55
C ASN A 272 3.27 -7.66 2.92
N THR A 273 3.10 -6.71 3.84
CA THR A 273 2.32 -6.94 5.06
C THR A 273 0.87 -7.29 4.70
N ASP A 274 0.13 -7.90 5.63
CA ASP A 274 -1.33 -8.11 5.50
C ASP A 274 -2.03 -6.84 5.02
N GLN A 275 -1.68 -5.70 5.61
CA GLN A 275 -2.24 -4.42 5.22
C GLN A 275 -1.91 -4.11 3.76
N LYS A 276 -0.64 -4.14 3.38
CA LYS A 276 -0.23 -3.83 2.01
C LYS A 276 -0.88 -4.75 0.97
N ILE A 277 -1.03 -6.04 1.28
CA ILE A 277 -1.68 -7.02 0.40
C ILE A 277 -3.15 -6.65 0.15
N LEU A 278 -3.90 -6.35 1.22
CA LEU A 278 -5.31 -5.96 1.15
C LEU A 278 -5.51 -4.66 0.33
N GLU A 279 -4.60 -3.68 0.49
CA GLU A 279 -4.57 -2.42 -0.26
C GLU A 279 -4.34 -2.70 -1.74
N THR A 280 -3.41 -3.61 -2.03
CA THR A 280 -3.05 -4.01 -3.39
C THR A 280 -4.22 -4.69 -4.10
N PHE A 281 -4.95 -5.59 -3.42
CA PHE A 281 -6.16 -6.21 -3.99
C PHE A 281 -7.22 -5.17 -4.31
N HIS A 282 -7.51 -4.27 -3.37
CA HIS A 282 -8.52 -3.24 -3.60
C HIS A 282 -8.12 -2.28 -4.73
N LEU A 283 -6.84 -1.89 -4.80
CA LEU A 283 -6.33 -1.07 -5.89
C LEU A 283 -6.42 -1.78 -7.24
N ALA A 284 -6.12 -3.09 -7.29
CA ALA A 284 -6.26 -3.89 -8.50
C ALA A 284 -7.72 -3.92 -8.98
N GLU A 285 -8.66 -4.15 -8.07
CA GLU A 285 -10.09 -4.15 -8.39
C GLU A 285 -10.58 -2.78 -8.87
N MET A 286 -10.19 -1.68 -8.20
CA MET A 286 -10.50 -0.33 -8.65
C MET A 286 -9.90 -0.01 -10.03
N ALA A 287 -8.76 -0.62 -10.37
CA ALA A 287 -8.14 -0.50 -11.68
C ALA A 287 -8.81 -1.38 -12.78
N GLY A 288 -9.87 -2.10 -12.43
CA GLY A 288 -10.62 -2.96 -13.36
C GLY A 288 -10.11 -4.38 -13.48
N ILE A 289 -9.09 -4.77 -12.70
CA ILE A 289 -8.64 -6.16 -12.63
C ILE A 289 -9.65 -6.95 -11.81
N ASN A 290 -10.30 -7.94 -12.41
CA ASN A 290 -11.37 -8.69 -11.76
C ASN A 290 -10.99 -10.13 -11.39
N THR A 291 -9.75 -10.54 -11.63
CA THR A 291 -9.26 -11.90 -11.37
C THR A 291 -7.86 -11.87 -10.78
N CYS A 292 -7.63 -12.69 -9.76
CA CYS A 292 -6.33 -12.89 -9.13
C CYS A 292 -5.94 -14.36 -9.12
N PHE A 293 -4.67 -14.66 -9.40
CA PHE A 293 -4.10 -15.96 -9.07
C PHE A 293 -3.95 -16.08 -7.56
N ILE A 294 -4.10 -17.28 -7.03
CA ILE A 294 -3.94 -17.51 -5.59
C ILE A 294 -3.42 -18.92 -5.32
N THR A 295 -2.75 -19.12 -4.19
CA THR A 295 -2.38 -20.43 -3.66
C THR A 295 -3.25 -20.72 -2.44
N THR A 296 -3.42 -22.00 -2.08
CA THR A 296 -4.25 -22.37 -0.93
C THR A 296 -3.89 -21.65 0.39
N PRO A 297 -2.61 -21.35 0.71
CA PRO A 297 -2.26 -20.59 1.92
C PRO A 297 -2.67 -19.11 1.89
N ASN A 298 -2.92 -18.53 0.72
CA ASN A 298 -3.25 -17.10 0.58
C ASN A 298 -4.76 -16.81 0.66
N PHE A 299 -5.63 -17.83 0.62
CA PHE A 299 -7.08 -17.61 0.73
C PHE A 299 -7.52 -16.87 1.99
N PRO A 300 -6.95 -17.10 3.20
CA PRO A 300 -7.35 -16.35 4.38
C PRO A 300 -7.22 -14.83 4.22
N ILE A 301 -6.12 -14.34 3.62
CA ILE A 301 -5.92 -12.90 3.40
C ILE A 301 -6.82 -12.38 2.26
N PHE A 302 -7.06 -13.18 1.22
CA PHE A 302 -7.99 -12.82 0.15
C PHE A 302 -9.45 -12.74 0.63
N ASN A 303 -9.91 -13.72 1.41
CA ASN A 303 -11.25 -13.72 2.00
C ASN A 303 -11.44 -12.57 3.01
N LYS A 304 -10.36 -12.18 3.71
CA LYS A 304 -10.34 -10.95 4.52
C LYS A 304 -10.52 -9.70 3.64
N TYR A 305 -9.92 -9.65 2.46
CA TYR A 305 -10.16 -8.59 1.48
C TYR A 305 -11.62 -8.53 1.04
N LEU A 306 -12.21 -9.65 0.58
CA LEU A 306 -13.62 -9.69 0.16
C LEU A 306 -14.54 -9.15 1.25
N LYS A 307 -14.31 -9.55 2.51
CA LYS A 307 -15.12 -9.12 3.65
C LYS A 307 -14.94 -7.64 4.04
N LEU A 308 -13.70 -7.14 4.03
CA LEU A 308 -13.41 -5.78 4.49
C LEU A 308 -13.72 -4.71 3.44
N TYR A 309 -13.62 -5.07 2.16
CA TYR A 309 -13.77 -4.14 1.04
C TYR A 309 -15.04 -4.32 0.21
N ASP A 310 -15.89 -5.29 0.56
CA ASP A 310 -16.96 -5.77 -0.34
C ASP A 310 -16.40 -6.16 -1.72
N GLY A 311 -15.20 -6.77 -1.71
CA GLY A 311 -14.48 -7.14 -2.91
C GLY A 311 -15.21 -8.23 -3.70
N LYS A 312 -15.06 -8.20 -5.03
CA LYS A 312 -15.78 -9.05 -6.00
C LYS A 312 -14.86 -9.78 -6.97
N MET A 313 -13.54 -9.62 -6.81
CA MET A 313 -12.56 -10.33 -7.62
C MET A 313 -12.74 -11.86 -7.55
N GLN A 314 -12.55 -12.49 -8.70
CA GLN A 314 -12.52 -13.93 -8.89
C GLN A 314 -11.12 -14.49 -8.61
N THR A 315 -11.02 -15.80 -8.36
CA THR A 315 -9.74 -16.48 -8.12
C THR A 315 -9.47 -17.59 -9.12
N VAL A 316 -8.22 -17.65 -9.58
CA VAL A 316 -7.65 -18.80 -10.28
C VAL A 316 -6.65 -19.46 -9.32
N CYS A 317 -7.06 -20.55 -8.67
CA CYS A 317 -6.23 -21.23 -7.69
C CYS A 317 -5.21 -22.14 -8.37
N GLN A 318 -3.94 -21.96 -8.02
CA GLN A 318 -2.86 -22.87 -8.34
C GLN A 318 -2.86 -24.03 -7.35
N ALA A 319 -3.27 -25.22 -7.80
CA ALA A 319 -3.35 -26.41 -6.96
C ALA A 319 -2.06 -27.25 -7.05
N ASP A 320 -1.46 -27.52 -5.89
CA ASP A 320 -0.33 -28.44 -5.75
C ASP A 320 -0.80 -29.90 -5.84
N LEU A 321 0.03 -30.75 -6.46
CA LEU A 321 -0.32 -32.14 -6.75
C LEU A 321 0.67 -33.09 -6.08
N LYS A 322 0.62 -33.13 -4.74
CA LYS A 322 1.56 -33.91 -3.92
C LYS A 322 1.20 -35.39 -3.98
N ALA A 323 2.18 -36.24 -4.27
CA ALA A 323 1.95 -37.70 -4.31
C ALA A 323 1.42 -38.27 -2.97
N THR A 324 1.76 -37.65 -1.85
CA THR A 324 1.30 -38.06 -0.51
C THR A 324 -0.15 -37.70 -0.21
N ASP A 325 -0.70 -36.71 -0.94
CA ASP A 325 -2.06 -36.22 -0.78
C ASP A 325 -2.51 -35.59 -2.10
N PHE A 326 -2.94 -36.45 -3.02
CA PHE A 326 -3.07 -36.12 -4.43
C PHE A 326 -4.19 -35.11 -4.73
N TYR A 327 -5.28 -35.15 -3.95
CA TYR A 327 -6.43 -34.26 -4.11
C TYR A 327 -6.54 -33.19 -3.01
N GLY A 328 -5.79 -33.30 -1.92
CA GLY A 328 -6.02 -32.47 -0.74
C GLY A 328 -5.92 -30.96 -1.00
N ASP A 329 -4.98 -30.51 -1.84
CA ASP A 329 -4.86 -29.08 -2.17
C ASP A 329 -6.00 -28.61 -3.09
N ILE A 330 -6.51 -29.49 -3.96
CA ILE A 330 -7.69 -29.22 -4.81
C ILE A 330 -8.94 -29.07 -3.94
N ASP A 331 -9.20 -30.03 -3.05
CA ASP A 331 -10.37 -29.98 -2.17
C ASP A 331 -10.30 -28.77 -1.23
N LYS A 332 -9.10 -28.46 -0.70
CA LYS A 332 -8.88 -27.27 0.14
C LYS A 332 -9.13 -25.96 -0.60
N ALA A 333 -8.71 -25.86 -1.87
CA ALA A 333 -9.00 -24.69 -2.69
C ALA A 333 -10.51 -24.50 -2.93
N ILE A 334 -11.23 -25.59 -3.18
CA ILE A 334 -12.69 -25.58 -3.33
C ILE A 334 -13.35 -25.14 -2.02
N ASP A 335 -12.95 -25.70 -0.88
CA ASP A 335 -13.49 -25.36 0.44
C ASP A 335 -13.28 -23.88 0.81
N PHE A 336 -12.18 -23.28 0.34
CA PHE A 336 -11.93 -21.85 0.50
C PHE A 336 -12.67 -20.93 -0.47
N GLY A 337 -13.41 -21.50 -1.44
CA GLY A 337 -14.21 -20.74 -2.40
C GLY A 337 -13.46 -20.32 -3.65
N ALA A 338 -12.50 -21.12 -4.14
CA ALA A 338 -11.85 -20.88 -5.43
C ALA A 338 -12.89 -20.73 -6.57
N THR A 339 -12.68 -19.82 -7.52
CA THR A 339 -13.58 -19.67 -8.68
C THR A 339 -13.26 -20.68 -9.78
N THR A 340 -11.98 -20.90 -10.06
CA THR A 340 -11.46 -21.97 -10.94
C THR A 340 -10.09 -22.42 -10.44
N LEU A 341 -9.63 -23.59 -10.89
CA LEU A 341 -8.39 -24.19 -10.46
C LEU A 341 -7.55 -24.62 -11.66
N TYR A 342 -6.24 -24.61 -11.51
CA TYR A 342 -5.34 -25.24 -12.45
C TYR A 342 -4.25 -26.03 -11.72
N ILE A 343 -3.74 -27.06 -12.38
CA ILE A 343 -2.61 -27.85 -11.89
C ILE A 343 -1.34 -26.98 -11.95
N GLN A 344 -0.66 -26.82 -10.83
CA GLN A 344 0.56 -26.02 -10.74
C GLN A 344 1.64 -26.49 -11.73
N GLY A 345 2.31 -25.53 -12.37
CA GLY A 345 3.19 -25.81 -13.52
C GLY A 345 4.39 -26.71 -13.22
N GLY A 346 5.04 -26.53 -12.08
CA GLY A 346 6.13 -27.40 -11.64
C GLY A 346 5.70 -28.85 -11.38
N TYR A 347 4.50 -29.05 -10.82
CA TYR A 347 3.92 -30.39 -10.64
C TYR A 347 3.60 -31.03 -11.98
N ALA A 348 2.95 -30.32 -12.90
CA ALA A 348 2.68 -30.83 -14.24
C ALA A 348 3.97 -31.18 -15.00
N ASP A 349 4.97 -30.30 -14.96
CA ASP A 349 6.28 -30.52 -15.56
C ASP A 349 6.94 -31.81 -15.02
N ARG A 350 6.96 -31.99 -13.69
CA ARG A 350 7.52 -33.20 -13.06
C ARG A 350 6.77 -34.47 -13.48
N TYR A 351 5.43 -34.46 -13.44
CA TYR A 351 4.65 -35.64 -13.84
C TYR A 351 4.85 -36.00 -15.30
N VAL A 352 4.85 -35.02 -16.21
CA VAL A 352 5.07 -35.27 -17.64
C VAL A 352 6.47 -35.77 -17.94
N ARG A 353 7.50 -35.13 -17.36
CA ARG A 353 8.90 -35.57 -17.47
C ARG A 353 9.07 -37.03 -17.04
N ASP A 354 8.37 -37.43 -15.98
CA ASP A 354 8.44 -38.78 -15.41
C ASP A 354 7.51 -39.79 -16.13
N GLY A 355 6.89 -39.41 -17.26
CA GLY A 355 6.01 -40.29 -18.05
C GLY A 355 4.62 -40.51 -17.45
N LYS A 356 4.19 -39.65 -16.52
CA LYS A 356 2.98 -39.79 -15.70
C LYS A 356 1.88 -38.80 -16.08
N ILE A 357 1.66 -38.56 -17.37
CA ILE A 357 0.60 -37.68 -17.88
C ILE A 357 -0.80 -38.06 -17.36
N SER A 358 -1.05 -39.35 -17.15
CA SER A 358 -2.31 -39.85 -16.59
C SER A 358 -2.65 -39.24 -15.23
N GLN A 359 -1.65 -38.85 -14.43
CA GLN A 359 -1.86 -38.19 -13.14
C GLN A 359 -2.40 -36.76 -13.36
N VAL A 360 -1.85 -36.02 -14.32
CA VAL A 360 -2.36 -34.69 -14.69
C VAL A 360 -3.80 -34.80 -15.20
N ALA A 361 -4.07 -35.76 -16.09
CA ALA A 361 -5.41 -36.02 -16.61
C ALA A 361 -6.42 -36.33 -15.49
N THR A 362 -6.05 -37.24 -14.58
CA THR A 362 -6.88 -37.64 -13.43
C THR A 362 -7.23 -36.45 -12.55
N ALA A 363 -6.27 -35.56 -12.27
CA ALA A 363 -6.53 -34.38 -11.46
C ALA A 363 -7.44 -33.36 -12.16
N VAL A 364 -7.27 -33.15 -13.47
CA VAL A 364 -8.16 -32.31 -14.29
C VAL A 364 -9.58 -32.85 -14.26
N GLU A 365 -9.77 -34.15 -14.49
CA GLU A 365 -11.08 -34.80 -14.44
C GLU A 365 -11.73 -34.67 -13.06
N TYR A 366 -10.93 -34.79 -11.99
CA TYR A 366 -11.42 -34.61 -10.63
C TYR A 366 -11.97 -33.19 -10.38
N ILE A 367 -11.25 -32.15 -10.80
CA ILE A 367 -11.71 -30.75 -10.70
C ILE A 367 -13.02 -30.57 -11.48
N LYS A 368 -13.10 -31.10 -12.70
CA LYS A 368 -14.32 -31.01 -13.52
C LYS A 368 -15.50 -31.75 -12.91
N LYS A 369 -15.27 -32.93 -12.33
CA LYS A 369 -16.30 -33.71 -11.64
C LYS A 369 -16.88 -32.97 -10.43
N LYS A 370 -16.10 -32.08 -9.80
CA LYS A 370 -16.54 -31.18 -8.72
C LYS A 370 -17.30 -29.95 -9.24
N GLY A 371 -17.44 -29.79 -10.56
CA GLY A 371 -18.20 -28.70 -11.18
C GLY A 371 -17.38 -27.45 -11.49
N PHE A 372 -16.04 -27.51 -11.43
CA PHE A 372 -15.16 -26.37 -11.69
C PHE A 372 -14.49 -26.47 -13.06
N LEU A 373 -14.16 -25.31 -13.65
CA LEU A 373 -13.24 -25.24 -14.78
C LEU A 373 -11.84 -25.64 -14.32
N ALA A 374 -11.14 -26.41 -15.14
CA ALA A 374 -9.85 -27.00 -14.82
C ALA A 374 -8.76 -26.60 -15.83
N GLY A 375 -7.71 -25.94 -15.36
CA GLY A 375 -6.54 -25.60 -16.16
C GLY A 375 -5.35 -26.53 -15.95
N VAL A 376 -4.37 -26.48 -16.86
CA VAL A 376 -3.05 -27.10 -16.68
C VAL A 376 -1.97 -26.04 -16.84
N GLY A 377 -1.15 -25.88 -15.79
CA GLY A 377 0.02 -25.02 -15.82
C GLY A 377 1.26 -25.74 -16.31
N CYS A 378 2.26 -25.02 -16.84
CA CYS A 378 3.57 -25.58 -17.16
C CYS A 378 4.63 -24.52 -17.46
N HIS A 379 5.90 -24.90 -17.31
CA HIS A 379 7.03 -24.17 -17.89
C HIS A 379 7.47 -24.82 -19.21
N ALA A 380 7.45 -26.15 -19.28
CA ALA A 380 7.83 -26.93 -20.45
C ALA A 380 6.68 -26.99 -21.49
N LEU A 381 6.99 -26.73 -22.76
CA LEU A 381 6.00 -26.79 -23.85
C LEU A 381 5.47 -28.21 -24.06
N GLU A 382 6.31 -29.20 -23.76
CA GLU A 382 6.05 -30.63 -23.83
C GLU A 382 4.81 -31.04 -23.02
N VAL A 383 4.49 -30.34 -21.92
CA VAL A 383 3.26 -30.57 -21.16
C VAL A 383 2.03 -30.28 -22.01
N VAL A 384 2.01 -29.14 -22.71
CA VAL A 384 0.88 -28.77 -23.59
C VAL A 384 0.77 -29.77 -24.73
N GLN A 385 1.89 -30.10 -25.36
CA GLN A 385 1.95 -31.05 -26.47
C GLN A 385 1.37 -32.42 -26.08
N LEU A 386 1.76 -32.92 -24.92
CA LEU A 386 1.30 -34.22 -24.45
C LEU A 386 -0.16 -34.16 -23.97
N CYS A 387 -0.59 -33.08 -23.33
CA CYS A 387 -2.01 -32.88 -22.98
C CYS A 387 -2.91 -32.92 -24.21
N GLU A 388 -2.52 -32.24 -25.30
CA GLU A 388 -3.29 -32.22 -26.54
C GLU A 388 -3.24 -33.57 -27.27
N LYS A 389 -2.07 -34.22 -27.30
CA LYS A 389 -1.91 -35.55 -27.91
C LYS A 389 -2.76 -36.62 -27.22
N GLU A 390 -2.74 -36.63 -25.89
CA GLU A 390 -3.43 -37.64 -25.06
C GLU A 390 -4.89 -37.24 -24.74
N GLY A 391 -5.37 -36.09 -25.25
CA GLY A 391 -6.76 -35.66 -25.10
C GLY A 391 -7.15 -35.27 -23.67
N VAL A 392 -6.23 -34.69 -22.89
CA VAL A 392 -6.52 -34.22 -21.53
C VAL A 392 -7.64 -33.17 -21.57
N PRO A 393 -8.72 -33.33 -20.78
CA PRO A 393 -9.94 -32.52 -20.92
C PRO A 393 -9.87 -31.16 -20.22
N ASN A 394 -8.68 -30.55 -20.13
CA ASN A 394 -8.51 -29.24 -19.51
C ASN A 394 -9.21 -28.13 -20.32
N ASP A 395 -9.80 -27.16 -19.62
CA ASP A 395 -10.55 -26.05 -20.20
C ASP A 395 -9.62 -24.93 -20.71
N TYR A 396 -8.46 -24.76 -20.09
CA TYR A 396 -7.46 -23.76 -20.45
C TYR A 396 -6.04 -24.18 -20.08
N PHE A 397 -5.04 -23.47 -20.61
CA PHE A 397 -3.63 -23.63 -20.22
C PHE A 397 -3.10 -22.41 -19.47
N VAL A 398 -2.09 -22.62 -18.62
CA VAL A 398 -1.32 -21.57 -17.95
C VAL A 398 0.15 -21.79 -18.26
N LYS A 399 0.70 -21.10 -19.26
CA LYS A 399 2.05 -21.38 -19.81
C LYS A 399 2.97 -20.19 -19.63
N THR A 400 4.20 -20.43 -19.22
CA THR A 400 5.23 -19.38 -19.21
C THR A 400 5.45 -18.86 -20.62
N PHE A 401 5.44 -17.55 -20.82
CA PHE A 401 5.60 -17.03 -22.17
C PHE A 401 6.15 -15.61 -22.21
N HIS A 402 7.39 -15.49 -22.65
CA HIS A 402 8.11 -14.22 -22.78
C HIS A 402 9.28 -14.40 -23.77
N HIS A 403 9.69 -13.34 -24.46
CA HIS A 403 10.92 -13.39 -25.26
C HIS A 403 12.15 -13.55 -24.34
N ASP A 404 13.29 -13.93 -24.91
CA ASP A 404 14.55 -14.14 -24.19
C ASP A 404 15.59 -13.04 -24.46
N ASN A 405 15.20 -11.93 -25.10
CA ASN A 405 16.04 -10.75 -25.33
C ASN A 405 16.32 -9.93 -24.06
N TYR A 406 16.98 -10.53 -23.07
CA TYR A 406 17.45 -9.87 -21.86
C TYR A 406 18.72 -10.54 -21.32
N TRP A 407 19.56 -9.77 -20.63
CA TRP A 407 20.94 -10.17 -20.28
C TRP A 407 21.04 -11.51 -19.53
N SER A 408 20.12 -11.77 -18.59
CA SER A 408 20.17 -12.99 -17.78
C SER A 408 19.59 -14.23 -18.48
N ALA A 409 19.09 -14.14 -19.72
CA ALA A 409 18.63 -15.31 -20.44
C ALA A 409 19.84 -16.12 -20.94
N HIS A 410 19.94 -17.39 -20.55
CA HIS A 410 21.08 -18.21 -20.97
C HIS A 410 20.94 -18.71 -22.42
N PRO A 411 22.06 -19.05 -23.11
CA PRO A 411 22.07 -19.37 -24.53
C PRO A 411 21.16 -20.53 -24.90
N VAL A 412 20.50 -20.45 -26.06
CA VAL A 412 19.59 -21.49 -26.58
C VAL A 412 20.28 -22.87 -26.64
N SER A 413 21.58 -22.91 -26.96
CA SER A 413 22.37 -24.15 -27.03
C SER A 413 22.59 -24.86 -25.69
N GLN A 414 22.27 -24.19 -24.57
CA GLN A 414 22.41 -24.72 -23.21
C GLN A 414 21.04 -25.01 -22.57
N ARG A 415 19.94 -24.81 -23.30
CA ARG A 415 18.58 -24.97 -22.78
C ARG A 415 18.14 -26.42 -22.89
N GLU A 416 17.79 -26.99 -21.75
CA GLU A 416 17.27 -28.36 -21.65
C GLU A 416 15.79 -28.33 -21.22
N PRO A 417 14.88 -29.05 -21.92
CA PRO A 417 13.49 -29.20 -21.49
C PRO A 417 13.38 -29.59 -20.02
N PHE A 418 12.34 -29.08 -19.35
CA PHE A 418 12.07 -29.30 -17.93
C PHE A 418 13.12 -28.76 -16.93
N SER A 419 14.18 -28.07 -17.37
CA SER A 419 15.25 -27.58 -16.47
C SER A 419 14.82 -26.48 -15.48
N VAL A 420 13.73 -25.75 -15.76
CA VAL A 420 13.27 -24.58 -14.98
C VAL A 420 12.98 -24.90 -13.51
N ASP A 421 12.44 -26.08 -13.19
CA ASP A 421 11.95 -26.43 -11.83
C ASP A 421 12.69 -27.62 -11.20
N ILE A 422 13.96 -27.85 -11.58
CA ILE A 422 14.75 -29.00 -11.10
C ILE A 422 15.92 -28.56 -10.22
N LYS A 423 16.95 -27.95 -10.80
CA LYS A 423 18.18 -27.63 -10.09
C LYS A 423 18.82 -26.41 -10.73
N THR A 424 19.07 -25.38 -9.92
CA THR A 424 19.86 -24.23 -10.34
C THR A 424 21.32 -24.63 -10.51
N SER A 425 21.97 -24.05 -11.51
CA SER A 425 23.40 -24.22 -11.76
C SER A 425 24.20 -23.22 -10.92
N VAL A 426 25.53 -23.27 -11.01
CA VAL A 426 26.43 -22.15 -10.65
C VAL A 426 27.08 -21.52 -11.89
N ASP A 427 27.00 -22.20 -13.05
CA ASP A 427 27.53 -21.75 -14.33
C ASP A 427 26.57 -20.74 -14.98
N HIS A 428 27.01 -19.50 -15.16
CA HIS A 428 26.25 -18.39 -15.75
C HIS A 428 25.43 -18.76 -17.01
N ASN A 429 25.93 -19.67 -17.84
CA ASN A 429 25.27 -20.07 -19.10
C ASN A 429 24.17 -21.15 -18.94
N MET A 430 23.78 -21.49 -17.72
CA MET A 430 22.78 -22.53 -17.43
C MET A 430 21.55 -21.93 -16.70
N ILE A 431 20.63 -22.78 -16.24
CA ILE A 431 19.43 -22.37 -15.52
C ILE A 431 19.74 -21.85 -14.10
N HIS A 432 19.18 -20.68 -13.75
CA HIS A 432 19.39 -19.95 -12.48
C HIS A 432 18.16 -19.16 -12.05
N ASP A 433 16.95 -19.71 -12.22
CA ASP A 433 15.70 -18.95 -11.96
C ASP A 433 15.64 -17.63 -12.77
N ASN A 434 16.27 -17.66 -13.96
CA ASN A 434 16.57 -16.52 -14.82
C ASN A 434 15.78 -16.51 -16.13
N ILE A 435 15.17 -17.64 -16.49
CA ILE A 435 14.36 -17.83 -17.69
C ILE A 435 13.27 -18.86 -17.37
N PHE A 436 12.06 -18.60 -17.86
CA PHE A 436 10.89 -19.41 -17.53
C PHE A 436 10.20 -20.01 -18.75
N ASP A 437 10.34 -19.38 -19.92
CA ASP A 437 10.08 -20.01 -21.21
C ASP A 437 11.40 -20.24 -21.97
N LEU A 438 11.79 -21.51 -22.09
CA LEU A 438 13.07 -21.88 -22.69
C LEU A 438 13.08 -21.72 -24.21
N PHE A 439 11.91 -21.82 -24.87
CA PHE A 439 11.85 -21.80 -26.33
C PHE A 439 10.64 -21.00 -26.81
N PRO A 440 10.64 -19.66 -26.62
CA PRO A 440 9.46 -18.85 -26.86
C PRO A 440 8.96 -18.91 -28.31
N ASP A 441 9.84 -19.03 -29.30
CA ASP A 441 9.42 -19.18 -30.71
C ASP A 441 8.68 -20.50 -30.95
N LYS A 442 9.15 -21.60 -30.34
CA LYS A 442 8.46 -22.91 -30.40
C LYS A 442 7.14 -22.84 -29.65
N THR A 443 7.10 -22.17 -28.50
CA THR A 443 5.87 -21.94 -27.74
C THR A 443 4.86 -21.16 -28.58
N ALA A 444 5.26 -20.04 -29.19
CA ALA A 444 4.40 -19.23 -30.05
C ALA A 444 3.84 -20.05 -31.24
N GLN A 445 4.73 -20.78 -31.93
CA GLN A 445 4.35 -21.61 -33.08
C GLN A 445 3.33 -22.69 -32.69
N PHE A 446 3.59 -23.44 -31.62
CA PHE A 446 2.71 -24.53 -31.19
C PHE A 446 1.38 -24.00 -30.64
N MET A 447 1.44 -22.99 -29.75
CA MET A 447 0.24 -22.37 -29.16
C MET A 447 -0.65 -21.69 -30.22
N GLY A 448 -0.08 -21.26 -31.35
CA GLY A 448 -0.81 -20.76 -32.50
C GLY A 448 -1.89 -21.71 -33.04
N GLY A 449 -1.67 -23.03 -32.91
CA GLY A 449 -2.64 -24.06 -33.33
C GLY A 449 -3.64 -24.48 -32.24
N ILE A 450 -3.43 -24.09 -30.98
CA ILE A 450 -4.27 -24.50 -29.85
C ILE A 450 -5.56 -23.69 -29.83
N LYS A 451 -6.70 -24.38 -29.69
CA LYS A 451 -8.05 -23.76 -29.69
C LYS A 451 -8.66 -23.57 -28.30
N LYS A 452 -7.92 -23.90 -27.23
CA LYS A 452 -8.30 -23.63 -25.84
C LYS A 452 -7.81 -22.22 -25.44
N PRO A 453 -8.53 -21.46 -24.60
CA PRO A 453 -7.99 -20.27 -23.98
C PRO A 453 -6.68 -20.56 -23.25
N TRP A 454 -5.77 -19.61 -23.21
CA TRP A 454 -4.59 -19.73 -22.35
C TRP A 454 -4.13 -18.42 -21.73
N ILE A 455 -3.56 -18.57 -20.54
CA ILE A 455 -3.04 -17.51 -19.71
C ILE A 455 -1.51 -17.58 -19.77
N ALA A 456 -0.88 -16.54 -20.32
CA ALA A 456 0.56 -16.39 -20.30
C ALA A 456 1.00 -15.85 -18.94
N PHE A 457 1.92 -16.54 -18.25
CA PHE A 457 2.51 -16.04 -17.00
C PHE A 457 4.03 -15.91 -17.13
N LYS A 458 4.66 -15.25 -16.16
CA LYS A 458 6.09 -14.86 -16.23
C LYS A 458 6.41 -13.99 -17.45
N VAL A 459 5.44 -13.24 -17.96
CA VAL A 459 5.59 -12.40 -19.17
C VAL A 459 6.68 -11.33 -19.06
N LEU A 460 7.11 -11.01 -17.83
CA LEU A 460 8.19 -10.05 -17.52
C LEU A 460 9.52 -10.71 -17.14
N ALA A 461 9.62 -12.05 -17.20
CA ALA A 461 10.81 -12.81 -16.82
C ALA A 461 11.42 -12.41 -15.47
N GLY A 462 10.58 -12.28 -14.43
CA GLY A 462 11.04 -11.86 -13.10
C GLY A 462 11.55 -10.41 -13.05
N GLY A 463 10.99 -9.53 -13.88
CA GLY A 463 11.37 -8.13 -13.97
C GLY A 463 12.54 -7.84 -14.93
N ALA A 464 13.01 -8.83 -15.68
CA ALA A 464 14.05 -8.62 -16.70
C ALA A 464 13.51 -7.96 -17.99
N ILE A 465 12.19 -7.96 -18.19
CA ILE A 465 11.52 -7.39 -19.37
C ILE A 465 10.55 -6.29 -18.91
N ALA A 466 10.59 -5.13 -19.59
CA ALA A 466 9.67 -4.04 -19.32
C ALA A 466 8.21 -4.42 -19.69
N PRO A 467 7.20 -3.98 -18.91
CA PRO A 467 5.78 -4.30 -19.12
C PRO A 467 5.31 -4.18 -20.57
N LYS A 468 5.55 -3.04 -21.22
CA LYS A 468 5.11 -2.78 -22.60
C LYS A 468 5.63 -3.80 -23.60
N ASN A 469 6.87 -4.27 -23.43
CA ASN A 469 7.48 -5.25 -24.33
C ASN A 469 6.96 -6.66 -24.04
N GLY A 470 6.93 -7.06 -22.77
CA GLY A 470 6.46 -8.39 -22.37
C GLY A 470 4.99 -8.61 -22.70
N PHE A 471 4.12 -7.63 -22.40
CA PHE A 471 2.69 -7.71 -22.66
C PHE A 471 2.41 -7.77 -24.17
N ARG A 472 3.06 -6.91 -24.96
CA ARG A 472 2.94 -6.92 -26.42
C ARG A 472 3.36 -8.26 -27.00
N PHE A 473 4.52 -8.77 -26.59
CA PHE A 473 5.02 -10.06 -27.05
C PHE A 473 4.01 -11.19 -26.77
N ALA A 474 3.47 -11.24 -25.55
CA ALA A 474 2.50 -12.28 -25.16
C ALA A 474 1.21 -12.20 -25.99
N PHE A 475 0.61 -11.02 -26.11
CA PHE A 475 -0.66 -10.84 -26.82
C PHE A 475 -0.53 -10.99 -28.34
N GLU A 476 0.54 -10.48 -28.96
CA GLU A 476 0.77 -10.61 -30.41
C GLU A 476 0.99 -12.08 -30.80
N ASN A 477 1.63 -12.87 -29.93
CA ASN A 477 1.86 -14.29 -30.16
C ASN A 477 0.77 -15.20 -29.55
N GLY A 478 -0.41 -14.64 -29.27
CA GLY A 478 -1.63 -15.43 -29.15
C GLY A 478 -2.14 -15.71 -27.74
N ALA A 479 -1.50 -15.21 -26.66
CA ALA A 479 -2.03 -15.32 -25.29
C ALA A 479 -3.42 -14.69 -25.20
N ASP A 480 -4.38 -15.37 -24.57
CA ASP A 480 -5.71 -14.80 -24.34
C ASP A 480 -5.69 -13.86 -23.13
N PHE A 481 -4.94 -14.21 -22.10
CA PHE A 481 -4.77 -13.40 -20.89
C PHE A 481 -3.30 -13.38 -20.49
N ILE A 482 -2.90 -12.38 -19.72
CA ILE A 482 -1.60 -12.36 -19.05
C ILE A 482 -1.79 -12.37 -17.53
N CYS A 483 -0.94 -13.10 -16.82
CA CYS A 483 -0.85 -13.11 -15.37
C CYS A 483 0.46 -12.43 -14.95
N VAL A 484 0.34 -11.31 -14.24
CA VAL A 484 1.46 -10.41 -13.93
C VAL A 484 1.55 -10.18 -12.43
N GLY A 485 2.71 -10.48 -11.85
CA GLY A 485 3.01 -10.06 -10.49
C GLY A 485 3.32 -8.56 -10.47
N MET A 486 2.51 -7.80 -9.75
CA MET A 486 2.61 -6.34 -9.66
C MET A 486 2.62 -5.90 -8.18
N PHE A 487 3.49 -4.95 -7.85
CA PHE A 487 3.32 -4.17 -6.61
C PHE A 487 2.17 -3.16 -6.77
N ASP A 488 1.64 -2.67 -5.66
CA ASP A 488 0.60 -1.63 -5.63
C ASP A 488 0.95 -0.43 -6.52
N PHE A 489 2.19 0.04 -6.48
CA PHE A 489 2.65 1.17 -7.30
C PHE A 489 2.77 0.89 -8.80
N GLN A 490 2.64 -0.37 -9.24
CA GLN A 490 2.72 -0.75 -10.65
C GLN A 490 1.32 -0.95 -11.27
N ILE A 491 0.28 -1.18 -10.46
CA ILE A 491 -1.05 -1.58 -10.92
C ILE A 491 -1.60 -0.62 -11.98
N VAL A 492 -1.60 0.68 -11.71
CA VAL A 492 -2.17 1.68 -12.64
C VAL A 492 -1.35 1.76 -13.93
N ASP A 493 -0.03 1.66 -13.85
CA ASP A 493 0.85 1.69 -15.01
C ASP A 493 0.72 0.44 -15.89
N ASP A 494 0.66 -0.73 -15.27
CA ASP A 494 0.51 -2.00 -15.99
C ASP A 494 -0.87 -2.11 -16.62
N THR A 495 -1.94 -1.68 -15.93
CA THR A 495 -3.29 -1.59 -16.52
C THR A 495 -3.31 -0.66 -17.73
N ASN A 496 -2.74 0.54 -17.60
CA ASN A 496 -2.64 1.49 -18.71
C ASN A 496 -1.85 0.90 -19.90
N THR A 497 -0.77 0.18 -19.61
CA THR A 497 0.06 -0.46 -20.62
C THR A 497 -0.71 -1.54 -21.36
N VAL A 498 -1.53 -2.35 -20.67
CA VAL A 498 -2.39 -3.35 -21.31
C VAL A 498 -3.43 -2.69 -22.21
N CYS A 499 -4.10 -1.63 -21.76
CA CYS A 499 -5.04 -0.87 -22.57
C CYS A 499 -4.38 -0.32 -23.85
N GLU A 500 -3.18 0.26 -23.72
CA GLU A 500 -2.41 0.77 -24.87
C GLU A 500 -2.02 -0.35 -25.84
N VAL A 501 -1.47 -1.46 -25.32
CA VAL A 501 -1.02 -2.59 -26.14
C VAL A 501 -2.20 -3.20 -26.91
N LEU A 502 -3.32 -3.46 -26.25
CA LEU A 502 -4.50 -4.06 -26.87
C LEU A 502 -5.15 -3.15 -27.92
N ALA A 503 -5.19 -1.84 -27.69
CA ALA A 503 -5.65 -0.87 -28.68
C ALA A 503 -4.78 -0.81 -29.95
N GLN A 504 -3.52 -1.25 -29.86
CA GLN A 504 -2.54 -1.24 -30.94
C GLN A 504 -2.15 -2.65 -31.40
N LEU A 505 -2.94 -3.67 -31.08
CA LEU A 505 -2.60 -5.08 -31.32
C LEU A 505 -2.86 -5.50 -32.77
N LYS A 506 -2.01 -5.06 -33.69
CA LYS A 506 -2.18 -5.30 -35.14
C LYS A 506 -1.59 -6.62 -35.63
N ASN A 507 -0.60 -7.17 -34.92
CA ASN A 507 0.18 -8.31 -35.39
C ASN A 507 -0.34 -9.68 -34.89
N ARG A 508 -1.40 -9.69 -34.09
CA ARG A 508 -1.95 -10.92 -33.53
C ARG A 508 -2.52 -11.81 -34.64
N GLN A 509 -1.94 -13.00 -34.80
CA GLN A 509 -2.40 -13.99 -35.79
C GLN A 509 -3.41 -14.99 -35.21
N ARG A 510 -3.22 -15.41 -33.96
CA ARG A 510 -4.10 -16.37 -33.31
C ARG A 510 -5.43 -15.70 -32.91
N PRO A 511 -6.61 -16.26 -33.25
CA PRO A 511 -7.88 -15.73 -32.74
C PRO A 511 -7.94 -15.69 -31.21
N TRP A 512 -8.84 -14.90 -30.65
CA TRP A 512 -9.20 -15.03 -29.24
C TRP A 512 -10.06 -16.28 -29.08
N PHE A 513 -9.66 -17.17 -28.18
CA PHE A 513 -10.45 -18.37 -27.82
C PHE A 513 -11.19 -18.19 -26.50
N SER A 514 -10.93 -17.07 -25.83
CA SER A 514 -11.65 -16.54 -24.68
C SER A 514 -12.88 -15.73 -25.03
#